data_AF-A0A619I3I8-F1
#
_entry.id   AF-A0A619I3I8-F1
#
_cell.length_a   1.000
_cell.length_b   1.000
_cell.length_c   1.000
_cell.angle_alpha   90.00
_cell.angle_beta   90.00
_cell.angle_gamma   90.00
#
_symmetry.space_group_name_H-M   'P 1'
#
loop_
_entity.id
_entity.type
_entity.pdbx_description
1 polymer ?
#
loop_
_entity_poly.entity_id
_entity_poly.type
_entity_poly.pdbx_seq_one_letter_code
_entity_poly.pdbx_strand_id
1 'polypeptide(L)'
;MAERNRQQSVEGWTPEHDDAHNGGELARAAACYARHASARGGIYAENPAVYQAEGVPDDWPWAEEWWKPTSPCRDLEKAGALILAEMERINRANCASRAAGTSEGA
;
A
#
# COMPACT_ATOMS: atom_id res chain seq x y z
N MET A 1 -5.67 -10.75 -1.15
CA MET A 1 -6.99 -10.48 -1.77
C MET A 1 -7.98 -9.86 -0.79
N ALA A 2 -8.17 -10.40 0.43
CA ALA A 2 -9.16 -9.87 1.38
C ALA A 2 -9.00 -8.36 1.69
N GLU A 3 -7.80 -7.90 2.03
CA GLU A 3 -7.59 -6.48 2.34
C GLU A 3 -7.67 -5.56 1.12
N ARG A 4 -7.19 -6.02 -0.05
CA ARG A 4 -7.35 -5.28 -1.31
C ARG A 4 -8.84 -5.09 -1.66
N ASN A 5 -9.65 -6.14 -1.52
CA ASN A 5 -11.09 -6.06 -1.74
C ASN A 5 -11.76 -5.11 -0.74
N ARG A 6 -11.31 -5.08 0.52
CA ARG A 6 -11.82 -4.14 1.53
C ARG A 6 -11.43 -2.69 1.20
N GLN A 7 -10.19 -2.44 0.80
CA GLN A 7 -9.74 -1.11 0.37
C GLN A 7 -10.58 -0.60 -0.82
N GLN A 8 -10.87 -1.46 -1.80
CA GLN A 8 -11.74 -1.10 -2.92
C GLN A 8 -13.19 -0.87 -2.48
N SER A 9 -13.77 -1.76 -1.68
CA SER A 9 -15.22 -1.74 -1.37
C SER A 9 -15.61 -0.78 -0.23
N VAL A 10 -14.70 -0.54 0.72
CA VAL A 10 -14.95 0.30 1.91
C VAL A 10 -14.31 1.67 1.77
N GLU A 11 -13.05 1.72 1.35
CA GLU A 11 -12.31 3.00 1.24
C GLU A 11 -12.46 3.65 -0.14
N GLY A 12 -13.02 2.92 -1.12
CA GLY A 12 -13.18 3.42 -2.49
C GLY A 12 -11.86 3.57 -3.25
N TRP A 13 -10.81 2.84 -2.87
CA TRP A 13 -9.50 2.90 -3.55
C TRP A 13 -9.55 2.15 -4.88
N THR A 14 -10.10 2.81 -5.90
CA THR A 14 -10.27 2.25 -7.24
C THR A 14 -8.94 2.13 -7.99
N PRO A 15 -8.89 1.33 -9.08
CA PRO A 15 -7.75 1.35 -10.01
C PRO A 15 -7.32 2.74 -10.45
N GLU A 16 -8.27 3.63 -10.72
CA GLU A 16 -8.02 5.02 -11.15
C GLU A 16 -7.44 5.87 -10.02
N HIS A 17 -7.87 5.64 -8.78
CA HIS A 17 -7.23 6.23 -7.60
C HIS A 17 -5.77 5.80 -7.50
N ASP A 18 -5.50 4.51 -7.67
CA ASP A 18 -4.12 3.96 -7.61
C ASP A 18 -3.24 4.51 -8.74
N ASP A 19 -3.83 4.75 -9.93
CA ASP A 19 -3.13 5.34 -11.08
C ASP A 19 -2.65 6.78 -10.84
N ALA A 20 -3.29 7.50 -9.91
CA ALA A 20 -2.82 8.83 -9.47
C ALA A 20 -1.56 8.76 -8.58
N HIS A 21 -1.22 7.60 -8.03
CA HIS A 21 -0.05 7.36 -7.17
C HIS A 21 1.09 6.72 -7.96
N ASN A 22 1.60 7.43 -8.96
CA ASN A 22 2.61 6.91 -9.89
C ASN A 22 4.07 7.19 -9.50
N GLY A 23 4.30 7.89 -8.39
CA GLY A 23 5.61 8.22 -7.84
C GLY A 23 6.18 7.14 -6.92
N GLY A 24 5.55 5.96 -6.86
CA GLY A 24 5.94 4.83 -6.00
C GLY A 24 5.40 4.92 -4.57
N GLU A 25 4.40 5.77 -4.32
CA GLU A 25 3.78 5.96 -3.01
C GLU A 25 3.22 4.64 -2.47
N LEU A 26 2.50 3.86 -3.30
CA LEU A 26 1.92 2.59 -2.88
C LEU A 26 2.99 1.60 -2.37
N ALA A 27 4.12 1.49 -3.07
CA ALA A 27 5.24 0.66 -2.66
C ALA A 27 5.90 1.16 -1.37
N ARG A 28 6.14 2.48 -1.23
CA ARG A 28 6.72 3.07 -0.01
C ARG A 28 5.82 2.85 1.20
N ALA A 29 4.52 3.09 1.06
CA ALA A 29 3.54 2.85 2.12
C ALA A 29 3.50 1.37 2.52
N ALA A 30 3.56 0.45 1.56
CA ALA A 30 3.63 -0.97 1.85
C ALA A 30 4.89 -1.34 2.65
N ALA A 31 6.05 -0.81 2.26
CA ALA A 31 7.32 -1.06 2.95
C ALA A 31 7.28 -0.54 4.39
N CYS A 32 6.65 0.61 4.63
CA CYS A 32 6.45 1.16 5.98
C CYS A 32 5.68 0.20 6.89
N TYR A 33 4.53 -0.32 6.43
CA TYR A 33 3.75 -1.30 7.20
C TYR A 33 4.50 -2.61 7.43
N ALA A 34 5.17 -3.14 6.40
CA ALA A 34 5.95 -4.37 6.52
C ALA A 34 7.12 -4.23 7.51
N ARG A 35 7.85 -3.12 7.44
CA ARG A 35 8.95 -2.80 8.38
C ARG A 35 8.43 -2.64 9.79
N HIS A 36 7.31 -1.95 9.99
CA HIS A 36 6.71 -1.78 11.31
C HIS A 36 6.32 -3.12 11.94
N ALA A 37 5.63 -3.99 11.18
CA ALA A 37 5.29 -5.34 11.62
C ALA A 37 6.54 -6.19 11.93
N SER A 38 7.60 -6.09 11.12
CA SER A 38 8.86 -6.82 11.34
C SER A 38 9.60 -6.33 12.60
N ALA A 39 9.75 -5.02 12.79
CA ALA A 39 10.54 -4.44 13.87
C ALA A 39 9.85 -4.58 15.23
N ARG A 40 8.51 -4.55 15.27
CA ARG A 40 7.74 -4.48 16.52
C ARG A 40 6.81 -5.68 16.75
N GLY A 41 6.76 -6.63 15.83
CA GLY A 41 5.87 -7.79 15.95
C GLY A 41 6.04 -8.57 17.25
N GLY A 42 7.28 -8.66 17.76
CA GLY A 42 7.60 -9.37 19.00
C GLY A 42 7.02 -8.73 20.27
N ILE A 43 6.80 -7.41 20.29
CA ILE A 43 6.27 -6.71 21.47
C ILE A 43 4.74 -6.63 21.47
N TYR A 44 4.06 -6.99 20.37
CA TYR A 44 2.62 -6.81 20.24
C TYR A 44 1.83 -7.64 21.27
N ALA A 45 2.24 -8.89 21.53
CA ALA A 45 1.54 -9.78 22.45
C ALA A 45 1.57 -9.26 23.90
N GLU A 46 2.64 -8.57 24.28
CA GLU A 46 2.85 -8.05 25.63
C GLU A 46 2.33 -6.62 25.78
N ASN A 47 2.45 -5.80 24.73
CA ASN A 47 2.06 -4.40 24.77
C ASN A 47 1.57 -3.85 23.41
N PRO A 48 0.29 -4.10 23.05
CA PRO A 48 -0.30 -3.61 21.82
C PRO A 48 -0.29 -2.07 21.70
N ALA A 49 -0.38 -1.34 22.82
CA ALA A 49 -0.40 0.11 22.81
C ALA A 49 0.96 0.68 22.34
N VAL A 50 2.07 0.08 22.78
CA VAL A 50 3.42 0.49 22.34
C VAL A 50 3.70 0.09 20.89
N TYR A 51 3.06 -0.97 20.39
CA TYR A 51 3.08 -1.26 18.95
C TYR A 51 2.41 -0.14 18.16
N GLN A 52 1.18 0.24 18.54
CA GLN A 52 0.36 1.20 17.80
C GLN A 52 0.82 2.65 17.97
N ALA A 53 1.54 2.98 19.03
CA ALA A 53 2.02 4.33 19.33
C ALA A 53 3.30 4.74 18.57
N GLU A 54 3.84 3.86 17.72
CA GLU A 54 5.02 4.23 16.92
C GLU A 54 4.69 5.37 15.95
N GLY A 55 5.56 6.38 15.94
CA GLY A 55 5.44 7.53 15.06
C GLY A 55 5.44 7.16 13.57
N VAL A 56 5.04 8.13 12.77
CA VAL A 56 4.98 8.00 11.30
C VAL A 56 6.40 7.79 10.77
N PRO A 57 6.64 6.73 9.97
CA PRO A 57 7.91 6.52 9.29
C PRO A 57 8.33 7.68 8.37
N ASP A 58 9.61 8.02 8.33
CA ASP A 58 10.14 9.08 7.44
C ASP A 58 9.81 8.86 5.95
N ASP A 59 9.76 7.60 5.52
CA ASP A 59 9.45 7.21 4.13
C ASP A 59 7.94 7.13 3.84
N TRP A 60 7.08 7.44 4.81
CA TRP A 60 5.64 7.41 4.64
C TRP A 60 5.20 8.49 3.65
N PRO A 61 4.48 8.15 2.57
CA PRO A 61 4.24 9.08 1.46
C PRO A 61 3.02 9.98 1.61
N TRP A 62 2.22 9.82 2.67
CA TRP A 62 0.92 10.49 2.83
C TRP A 62 0.85 11.25 4.14
N ALA A 63 -0.25 11.97 4.37
CA ALA A 63 -0.46 12.67 5.64
C ALA A 63 -0.39 11.70 6.83
N GLU A 64 0.10 12.21 7.96
CA GLU A 64 0.34 11.45 9.18
C GLU A 64 -0.94 10.77 9.68
N GLU A 65 -2.11 11.40 9.50
CA GLU A 65 -3.39 10.83 9.91
C GLU A 65 -3.73 9.51 9.20
N TRP A 66 -3.09 9.17 8.08
CA TRP A 66 -3.27 7.91 7.36
C TRP A 66 -2.36 6.78 7.83
N TRP A 67 -1.36 7.09 8.65
CA TRP A 67 -0.55 6.09 9.33
C TRP A 67 -1.30 5.53 10.52
N LYS A 68 -1.84 4.31 10.38
CA LYS A 68 -2.65 3.65 11.41
C LYS A 68 -2.23 2.19 11.58
N PRO A 69 -1.07 1.90 12.20
CA PRO A 69 -0.71 0.53 12.53
C PRO A 69 -1.75 -0.07 13.47
N THR A 70 -2.02 -1.37 13.34
CA THR A 70 -3.12 -2.02 14.08
C THR A 70 -2.65 -3.27 14.79
N SER A 71 -2.11 -4.23 14.03
CA SER A 71 -1.53 -5.45 14.55
C SER A 71 -0.57 -6.02 13.50
N PRO A 72 0.41 -6.87 13.88
CA PRO A 72 1.40 -7.39 12.94
C PRO A 72 0.78 -8.06 11.72
N CYS A 73 -0.20 -8.93 11.92
CA CYS A 73 -0.90 -9.59 10.80
C CYS A 73 -1.66 -8.57 9.95
N ARG A 74 -2.39 -7.65 10.58
CA ARG A 74 -3.22 -6.67 9.89
C ARG A 74 -2.38 -5.68 9.06
N ASP A 75 -1.21 -5.31 9.56
CA ASP A 75 -0.32 -4.39 8.87
C ASP A 75 0.40 -5.09 7.70
N LEU A 76 0.71 -6.39 7.82
CA LEU A 76 1.16 -7.19 6.68
C LEU A 76 0.06 -7.36 5.61
N GLU A 77 -1.20 -7.49 6.01
CA GLU A 77 -2.32 -7.49 5.06
C GLU A 77 -2.43 -6.17 4.30
N LYS A 78 -2.29 -5.02 4.99
CA LYS A 78 -2.25 -3.69 4.36
C LYS A 78 -1.07 -3.58 3.40
N ALA A 79 0.12 -4.02 3.83
CA ALA A 79 1.32 -4.02 3.00
C ALA A 79 1.12 -4.86 1.72
N GLY A 80 0.59 -6.07 1.85
CA GLY A 80 0.31 -6.93 0.71
C GLY A 80 -0.75 -6.36 -0.24
N ALA A 81 -1.77 -5.69 0.28
CA ALA A 81 -2.79 -5.03 -0.54
C ALA A 81 -2.21 -3.84 -1.33
N LEU A 82 -1.34 -3.04 -0.70
CA LEU A 82 -0.66 -1.92 -1.34
C LEU A 82 0.35 -2.38 -2.40
N ILE A 83 1.09 -3.46 -2.15
CA ILE A 83 1.97 -4.09 -3.17
C ILE A 83 1.14 -4.55 -4.37
N LEU A 84 0.01 -5.23 -4.12
CA LEU A 84 -0.86 -5.69 -5.19
C LEU A 84 -1.42 -4.51 -6.01
N ALA A 85 -1.84 -3.43 -5.35
CA ALA A 85 -2.30 -2.21 -6.01
C ALA A 85 -1.22 -1.59 -6.91
N GLU A 86 0.03 -1.50 -6.44
CA GLU A 86 1.14 -1.00 -7.25
C GLU A 86 1.46 -1.90 -8.45
N MET A 87 1.44 -3.23 -8.26
CA MET A 87 1.62 -4.18 -9.36
C MET A 87 0.51 -4.03 -10.41
N GLU A 88 -0.74 -3.90 -9.98
CA GLU A 88 -1.89 -3.67 -10.86
C GLU A 88 -1.72 -2.35 -11.65
N ARG A 89 -1.30 -1.27 -10.98
CA ARG A 89 -1.02 0.04 -11.58
C ARG A 89 0.08 -0.04 -12.65
N ILE A 90 1.22 -0.64 -12.32
CA ILE A 90 2.34 -0.84 -13.27
C ILE A 90 1.89 -1.65 -14.48
N ASN A 91 1.13 -2.73 -14.25
CA ASN A 91 0.63 -3.57 -15.33
C ASN A 91 -0.34 -2.81 -16.26
N ARG A 92 -1.25 -1.99 -15.70
CA ARG A 92 -2.12 -1.12 -16.50
C ARG A 92 -1.33 -0.11 -17.33
N ALA A 93 -0.36 0.57 -16.72
CA ALA A 93 0.50 1.53 -17.41
C ALA A 93 1.28 0.87 -18.57
N ASN A 94 1.80 -0.34 -18.36
CA ASN A 94 2.50 -1.11 -19.40
C ASN A 94 1.57 -1.59 -20.52
N CYS A 95 0.32 -1.95 -20.22
CA CYS A 95 -0.65 -2.29 -21.25
C CYS A 95 -1.06 -1.05 -22.07
N ALA A 96 -1.23 0.10 -21.43
CA ALA A 96 -1.57 1.35 -22.10
C ALA A 96 -0.45 1.82 -23.05
N SER A 97 0.82 1.74 -22.63
CA SER A 97 1.96 2.13 -23.48
C SER A 97 2.10 1.24 -24.72
N ARG A 98 1.83 -0.07 -24.59
CA ARG A 98 1.83 -1.03 -25.71
C ARG A 98 0.72 -0.76 -26.72
N ALA A 99 -0.47 -0.34 -26.26
CA ALA A 99 -1.58 -0.02 -27.14
C ALA A 99 -1.29 1.26 -27.95
N ALA A 100 -0.74 2.30 -27.32
CA ALA A 100 -0.40 3.56 -27.98
C ALA A 100 0.66 3.40 -29.07
N GLY A 101 1.69 2.56 -28.85
CA GLY A 101 2.73 2.29 -29.85
C GLY A 101 2.25 1.50 -31.09
N THR A 102 1.07 0.87 -31.02
CA THR A 102 0.49 0.14 -32.17
C THR A 102 -0.36 1.06 -33.05
N SER A 103 -0.85 2.19 -32.53
CA SER A 103 -1.69 3.14 -33.26
C SER A 103 -0.95 4.21 -34.07
N GLU A 104 0.34 4.44 -33.83
CA GLU A 104 1.16 5.42 -34.59
C GLU A 104 1.86 4.85 -35.83
N GLY A 105 1.66 3.56 -36.13
CA GLY A 105 2.34 2.85 -37.22
C GLY A 105 1.46 2.40 -38.40
N ALA A 106 0.23 2.91 -38.53
CA ALA A 106 -0.74 2.52 -39.57
C ALA A 106 -1.11 3.66 -40.51
#